data_AF-A0A5Q2NLG7-F1
#
_entry.id   AF-A0A5Q2NLG7-F1
#
_cell.length_a   1.000
_cell.length_b   1.000
_cell.length_c   1.000
_cell.angle_alpha   90.00
_cell.angle_beta   90.00
_cell.angle_gamma   90.00
#
_symmetry.space_group_name_H-M   'P 1'
#
loop_
_entity.id
_entity.type
_entity.pdbx_description
1 polymer ?
#
loop_
_entity_poly.entity_id
_entity_poly.type
_entity_poly.pdbx_seq_one_letter_code
_entity_poly.pdbx_strand_id
1 'polypeptide(L)'
;MKKRLKTTAASLLVLSLTAGGAGSAFALQGQPAPAPGHAAITAVTEASSSQQHYREYISILASGNLARAVNYLNNHLSKVDSWTASMMALRLENAQNAALGKLQHRYEQSGVQKAIDDAWRAGGSGTYTSLLKHAKGESVRKLLADSRDQGYAVATAEGMFFPVINYPLYENWKSRVTADIQLYVKLMADEVRKPTLRDAGLVIGWGELLQRDLDAEKFLLQYRSSNRYKAVSERYEQLKTHLFYGSNNTPLFDYDTKKIDAEALAAYKKAVADAASSSSFTPLLMKVKNFLTVVERNDGKYTDDVKKWLSVQAPTGA
;
A
#
# COMPACT_ATOMS: atom_id res chain seq x y z
N MET A 1 51.47 15.77 57.53
CA MET A 1 50.96 14.38 57.43
C MET A 1 51.01 13.98 55.96
N LYS A 2 52.00 13.18 55.52
CA LYS A 2 51.86 11.79 54.98
C LYS A 2 50.65 11.65 54.03
N LYS A 3 50.73 11.34 52.71
CA LYS A 3 51.64 10.56 51.83
C LYS A 3 51.58 11.17 50.39
N ARG A 4 52.66 11.37 49.60
CA ARG A 4 53.40 10.45 48.66
C ARG A 4 52.44 9.60 47.78
N LEU A 5 52.51 9.50 46.44
CA LEU A 5 53.60 9.35 45.44
C LEU A 5 53.14 9.86 44.04
N LYS A 6 53.95 10.63 43.29
CA LYS A 6 54.84 10.25 42.13
C LYS A 6 54.10 9.62 40.92
N THR A 7 53.85 10.39 39.84
CA THR A 7 54.68 10.56 38.61
C THR A 7 55.06 9.27 37.89
N THR A 8 54.65 9.12 36.63
CA THR A 8 55.57 9.02 35.46
C THR A 8 54.80 8.98 34.14
N ALA A 9 55.26 9.82 33.20
CA ALA A 9 54.95 9.74 31.78
C ALA A 9 55.84 8.67 31.12
N ALA A 10 55.33 7.96 30.12
CA ALA A 10 56.13 7.43 29.00
C ALA A 10 55.22 6.95 27.85
N SER A 11 55.34 7.66 26.73
CA SER A 11 55.53 7.15 25.37
C SER A 11 54.52 6.20 24.71
N LEU A 12 53.84 6.77 23.70
CA LEU A 12 53.60 6.24 22.35
C LEU A 12 53.93 4.75 22.08
N LEU A 13 52.91 4.02 21.63
CA LEU A 13 53.04 3.15 20.46
C LEU A 13 51.87 3.43 19.50
N VAL A 14 52.19 4.03 18.36
CA VAL A 14 51.35 4.02 17.16
C VAL A 14 51.78 2.81 16.33
N LEU A 15 50.81 2.01 15.89
CA LEU A 15 50.80 1.19 14.67
C LEU A 15 49.41 0.51 14.64
N SER A 16 48.62 0.38 13.58
CA SER A 16 48.43 1.02 12.28
C SER A 16 47.26 0.23 11.64
N LEU A 17 46.31 0.93 11.01
CA LEU A 17 45.28 0.48 10.05
C LEU A 17 44.72 -0.96 10.14
N THR A 18 43.40 -1.09 10.25
CA THR A 18 42.57 -1.57 9.11
C THR A 18 41.07 -1.34 9.36
N ALA A 19 40.37 -1.13 8.24
CA ALA A 19 38.97 -0.79 8.03
C ALA A 19 37.93 -1.30 9.05
N GLY A 20 36.93 -0.46 9.37
CA GLY A 20 35.71 -0.89 10.03
C GLY A 20 34.86 0.24 10.59
N GLY A 21 34.35 1.12 9.72
CA GLY A 21 33.42 2.18 10.11
C GLY A 21 32.05 1.61 10.52
N ALA A 22 31.76 1.74 11.81
CA ALA A 22 30.45 2.03 12.43
C ALA A 22 29.19 1.33 11.90
N GLY A 23 28.70 0.39 12.70
CA GLY A 23 27.29 0.02 12.79
C GLY A 23 26.99 -0.34 14.24
N SER A 24 26.68 0.67 15.05
CA SER A 24 26.25 0.48 16.44
C SER A 24 24.95 -0.33 16.48
N ALA A 25 25.05 -1.60 16.85
CA ALA A 25 23.90 -2.41 17.17
C ALA A 25 23.30 -1.91 18.49
N PHE A 26 22.04 -1.46 18.46
CA PHE A 26 21.22 -1.34 19.67
C PHE A 26 20.94 -2.77 20.18
N ALA A 27 21.78 -3.24 21.10
CA ALA A 27 21.48 -4.43 21.88
C ALA A 27 20.48 -4.04 22.99
N LEU A 28 19.28 -4.61 22.94
CA LEU A 28 18.39 -4.68 24.10
C LEU A 28 19.09 -5.48 25.20
N GLN A 29 19.25 -4.88 26.38
CA GLN A 29 19.82 -5.51 27.58
C GLN A 29 19.00 -6.73 27.98
N GLY A 30 19.64 -7.91 28.11
CA GLY A 30 19.08 -9.07 28.82
C GLY A 30 19.08 -10.43 28.10
N GLN A 31 19.74 -10.60 26.96
CA GLN A 31 19.91 -11.93 26.33
C GLN A 31 21.39 -12.35 26.30
N PRO A 32 21.72 -13.61 26.64
CA PRO A 32 23.09 -14.11 26.49
C PRO A 32 23.51 -14.08 25.02
N ALA A 33 24.76 -13.70 24.75
CA ALA A 33 25.31 -13.66 23.40
C ALA A 33 25.20 -15.05 22.73
N PRO A 34 24.81 -15.14 21.44
CA PRO A 34 24.84 -16.40 20.72
C PRO A 34 26.29 -16.92 20.63
N ALA A 35 26.46 -18.25 20.70
CA ALA A 35 27.77 -18.89 20.69
C ALA A 35 28.60 -18.52 19.44
N PRO A 36 29.93 -18.34 19.55
CA PRO A 36 30.74 -17.83 18.45
C PRO A 36 30.87 -18.86 17.31
N GLY A 37 30.74 -18.39 16.07
CA GLY A 37 31.24 -19.09 14.88
C GLY A 37 30.24 -19.22 13.74
N HIS A 38 29.07 -19.82 13.96
CA HIS A 38 28.17 -20.16 12.83
C HIS A 38 27.12 -19.08 12.55
N ALA A 39 26.47 -18.53 13.59
CA ALA A 39 25.42 -17.52 13.41
C ALA A 39 25.98 -16.18 12.92
N ALA A 40 27.16 -15.76 13.41
CA ALA A 40 27.80 -14.52 13.00
C ALA A 40 28.38 -14.59 11.58
N ILE A 41 29.00 -15.72 11.19
CA ILE A 41 29.53 -15.91 9.83
C ILE A 41 28.37 -16.01 8.84
N THR A 42 27.32 -16.78 9.15
CA THR A 42 26.12 -16.88 8.31
C THR A 42 25.44 -15.52 8.14
N ALA A 43 25.27 -14.75 9.22
CA ALA A 43 24.69 -13.41 9.15
C ALA A 43 25.52 -12.43 8.30
N VAL A 44 26.86 -12.50 8.37
CA VAL A 44 27.76 -11.66 7.54
C VAL A 44 27.73 -12.08 6.06
N THR A 45 27.66 -13.38 5.77
CA THR A 45 27.53 -13.90 4.40
C THR A 45 26.14 -13.60 3.81
N GLU A 46 25.07 -13.74 4.58
CA GLU A 46 23.70 -13.36 4.17
C GLU A 46 23.57 -11.86 3.95
N ALA A 47 24.19 -11.03 4.79
CA ALA A 47 24.21 -9.58 4.60
C ALA A 47 24.97 -9.17 3.34
N SER A 48 26.11 -9.81 3.03
CA SER A 48 26.88 -9.50 1.82
C SER A 48 26.18 -9.99 0.55
N SER A 49 25.54 -11.16 0.58
CA SER A 49 24.70 -11.67 -0.52
C SER A 49 23.45 -10.80 -0.76
N SER A 50 22.77 -10.39 0.31
CA SER A 50 21.60 -9.49 0.22
C SER A 50 21.98 -8.14 -0.40
N GLN A 51 23.14 -7.59 -0.02
CA GLN A 51 23.66 -6.36 -0.63
C GLN A 51 23.98 -6.52 -2.11
N GLN A 52 24.55 -7.66 -2.54
CA GLN A 52 24.82 -7.93 -3.95
C GLN A 52 23.53 -7.98 -4.77
N HIS A 53 22.54 -8.76 -4.33
CA HIS A 53 21.24 -8.86 -5.00
C HIS A 53 20.51 -7.51 -5.05
N TYR A 54 20.58 -6.73 -3.97
CA TYR A 54 20.02 -5.38 -3.96
C TYR A 54 20.72 -4.46 -4.97
N ARG A 55 22.06 -4.44 -5.02
CA ARG A 55 22.81 -3.58 -5.97
C ARG A 55 22.54 -3.94 -7.43
N GLU A 56 22.52 -5.23 -7.76
CA GLU A 56 22.19 -5.68 -9.12
C GLU A 56 20.77 -5.27 -9.48
N TYR A 57 19.82 -5.45 -8.58
CA TYR A 57 18.44 -5.05 -8.78
C TYR A 57 18.28 -3.53 -9.02
N ILE A 58 18.98 -2.71 -8.24
CA ILE A 58 18.99 -1.26 -8.44
C ILE A 58 19.59 -0.88 -9.81
N SER A 59 20.61 -1.60 -10.29
CA SER A 59 21.15 -1.40 -11.65
C SER A 59 20.11 -1.73 -12.73
N ILE A 60 19.33 -2.80 -12.54
CA ILE A 60 18.23 -3.16 -13.46
C ILE A 60 17.15 -2.07 -13.49
N LEU A 61 16.75 -1.56 -12.32
CA LEU A 61 15.78 -0.46 -12.24
C LEU A 61 16.31 0.82 -12.90
N ALA A 62 17.59 1.15 -12.69
CA ALA A 62 18.22 2.33 -13.28
C ALA A 62 18.26 2.28 -14.82
N SER A 63 18.27 1.08 -15.42
CA SER A 63 18.17 0.90 -16.87
C SER A 63 16.76 1.15 -17.43
N GLY A 64 15.76 1.39 -16.57
CA GLY A 64 14.35 1.54 -16.96
C GLY A 64 13.66 0.25 -17.39
N ASN A 65 14.31 -0.92 -17.26
CA ASN A 65 13.74 -2.19 -17.71
C ASN A 65 12.86 -2.81 -16.61
N LEU A 66 11.63 -2.29 -16.48
CA LEU A 66 10.67 -2.75 -15.47
C LEU A 66 10.30 -4.23 -15.61
N ALA A 67 10.22 -4.77 -16.84
CA ALA A 67 9.93 -6.19 -17.04
C ALA A 67 11.05 -7.09 -16.49
N ARG A 68 12.32 -6.70 -16.73
CA ARG A 68 13.47 -7.38 -16.12
C ARG A 68 13.47 -7.21 -14.60
N ALA A 69 13.06 -6.06 -14.07
CA ALA A 69 12.95 -5.85 -12.63
C ALA A 69 11.90 -6.77 -11.98
N VAL A 70 10.70 -6.88 -12.57
CA VAL A 70 9.65 -7.82 -12.10
C VAL A 70 10.18 -9.26 -12.09
N ASN A 71 10.80 -9.69 -13.20
CA ASN A 71 11.38 -11.03 -13.31
C ASN A 71 12.52 -11.25 -12.30
N TYR A 72 13.32 -10.22 -12.02
CA TYR A 72 14.38 -10.32 -11.02
C TYR A 72 13.80 -10.59 -9.63
N LEU A 73 12.76 -9.84 -9.22
CA LEU A 73 12.08 -10.04 -7.94
C LEU A 73 11.52 -11.46 -7.81
N ASN A 74 10.81 -11.94 -8.82
CA ASN A 74 10.24 -13.29 -8.85
C ASN A 74 11.28 -14.39 -8.58
N ASN A 75 12.52 -14.19 -9.02
CA ASN A 75 13.58 -15.20 -8.95
C ASN A 75 14.56 -15.02 -7.78
N HIS A 76 14.61 -13.84 -7.15
CA HIS A 76 15.69 -13.48 -6.22
C HIS A 76 15.22 -13.01 -4.85
N LEU A 77 13.92 -12.74 -4.64
CA LEU A 77 13.43 -12.29 -3.33
C LEU A 77 13.64 -13.30 -2.20
N SER A 78 13.79 -14.60 -2.50
CA SER A 78 14.12 -15.61 -1.49
C SER A 78 15.60 -15.60 -1.06
N LYS A 79 16.45 -14.82 -1.74
CA LYS A 79 17.90 -14.76 -1.50
C LYS A 79 18.30 -13.52 -0.67
N VAL A 80 17.33 -12.76 -0.19
CA VAL A 80 17.56 -11.55 0.61
C VAL A 80 16.70 -11.60 1.86
N ASP A 81 17.09 -10.86 2.89
CA ASP A 81 16.28 -10.68 4.10
C ASP A 81 14.98 -9.91 3.80
N SER A 82 14.00 -9.99 4.71
CA SER A 82 12.68 -9.39 4.47
C SER A 82 12.69 -7.87 4.37
N TRP A 83 13.62 -7.18 5.02
CA TRP A 83 13.72 -5.73 4.91
C TRP A 83 14.26 -5.35 3.53
N THR A 84 15.31 -6.03 3.07
CA THR A 84 15.86 -5.84 1.71
C THR A 84 14.81 -6.18 0.65
N ALA A 85 14.09 -7.29 0.78
CA ALA A 85 12.98 -7.66 -0.09
C ALA A 85 11.90 -6.56 -0.18
N SER A 86 11.54 -5.99 0.97
CA SER A 86 10.57 -4.89 1.05
C SER A 86 11.07 -3.66 0.31
N MET A 87 12.32 -3.27 0.53
CA MET A 87 12.92 -2.14 -0.19
C MET A 87 12.94 -2.37 -1.70
N MET A 88 13.25 -3.58 -2.16
CA MET A 88 13.24 -3.92 -3.59
C MET A 88 11.82 -3.80 -4.18
N ALA A 89 10.79 -4.35 -3.52
CA ALA A 89 9.41 -4.25 -3.97
C ALA A 89 8.91 -2.79 -4.03
N LEU A 90 9.21 -1.98 -3.01
CA LEU A 90 8.83 -0.57 -2.99
C LEU A 90 9.59 0.27 -4.03
N ARG A 91 10.83 -0.11 -4.36
CA ARG A 91 11.58 0.52 -5.45
C ARG A 91 10.97 0.22 -6.82
N LEU A 92 10.47 -1.01 -7.04
CA LEU A 92 9.67 -1.32 -8.24
C LEU A 92 8.44 -0.43 -8.33
N GLU A 93 7.67 -0.35 -7.25
CA GLU A 93 6.43 0.44 -7.21
C GLU A 93 6.70 1.91 -7.54
N ASN A 94 7.75 2.50 -6.96
CA ASN A 94 8.14 3.87 -7.27
C ASN A 94 8.53 4.04 -8.74
N ALA A 95 9.26 3.08 -9.32
CA ALA A 95 9.67 3.12 -10.71
C ALA A 95 8.48 2.94 -11.68
N GLN A 96 7.50 2.10 -11.32
CA GLN A 96 6.26 1.96 -12.06
C GLN A 96 5.42 3.25 -12.00
N ASN A 97 5.25 3.85 -10.81
CA ASN A 97 4.57 5.14 -10.68
C ASN A 97 5.23 6.22 -11.55
N ALA A 98 6.57 6.29 -11.57
CA ALA A 98 7.30 7.24 -12.42
C ALA A 98 7.13 6.98 -13.93
N ALA A 99 6.92 5.74 -14.33
CA ALA A 99 6.71 5.37 -15.74
C ALA A 99 5.22 5.44 -16.17
N LEU A 100 4.29 5.50 -15.22
CA LEU A 100 2.85 5.38 -15.48
C LEU A 100 2.32 6.44 -16.44
N GLY A 101 2.69 7.72 -16.26
CA GLY A 101 2.22 8.80 -17.13
C GLY A 101 2.66 8.61 -18.59
N LYS A 102 3.91 8.18 -18.83
CA LYS A 102 4.39 7.85 -20.18
C LYS A 102 3.64 6.65 -20.77
N LEU A 103 3.30 5.67 -19.95
CA LEU A 103 2.52 4.53 -20.40
C LEU A 103 1.07 4.93 -20.74
N GLN A 104 0.42 5.75 -19.91
CA GLN A 104 -0.91 6.29 -20.17
C GLN A 104 -0.96 7.05 -21.50
N HIS A 105 0.01 7.92 -21.79
CA HIS A 105 0.10 8.60 -23.09
C HIS A 105 0.21 7.65 -24.28
N ARG A 106 0.78 6.44 -24.12
CA ARG A 106 0.79 5.42 -25.17
C ARG A 106 -0.59 4.79 -25.38
N TYR A 107 -1.38 4.66 -24.31
CA TYR A 107 -2.77 4.18 -24.39
C TYR A 107 -3.69 5.23 -25.04
N GLU A 108 -3.37 6.51 -24.91
CA GLU A 108 -4.12 7.63 -25.48
C GLU A 108 -3.82 7.88 -26.97
N GLN A 109 -2.80 7.22 -27.54
CA GLN A 109 -2.46 7.38 -28.96
C GLN A 109 -3.62 6.96 -29.86
N SER A 110 -3.74 7.63 -31.00
CA SER A 110 -4.81 7.40 -31.97
C SER A 110 -4.94 5.92 -32.35
N GLY A 111 -6.15 5.39 -32.30
CA GLY A 111 -6.47 4.00 -32.62
C GLY A 111 -6.17 2.96 -31.54
N VAL A 112 -5.40 3.29 -30.49
CA VAL A 112 -5.06 2.32 -29.42
C VAL A 112 -6.28 1.99 -28.57
N GLN A 113 -7.00 3.00 -28.05
CA GLN A 113 -8.23 2.79 -27.27
C GLN A 113 -9.25 1.94 -28.04
N LYS A 114 -9.48 2.28 -29.31
CA LYS A 114 -10.39 1.53 -30.17
C LYS A 114 -9.95 0.08 -30.36
N ALA A 115 -8.66 -0.18 -30.58
CA ALA A 115 -8.17 -1.54 -30.74
C ALA A 115 -8.30 -2.37 -29.45
N ILE A 116 -8.13 -1.74 -28.29
CA ILE A 116 -8.37 -2.39 -26.99
C ILE A 116 -9.87 -2.66 -26.78
N ASP A 117 -10.74 -1.69 -27.09
CA ASP A 117 -12.20 -1.87 -27.03
C ASP A 117 -12.69 -3.00 -27.95
N ASP A 118 -12.18 -3.06 -29.19
CA ASP A 118 -12.51 -4.13 -30.14
C ASP A 118 -12.09 -5.50 -29.60
N ALA A 119 -10.91 -5.60 -28.97
CA ALA A 119 -10.45 -6.82 -28.31
C ALA A 119 -11.31 -7.19 -27.10
N TRP A 120 -11.76 -6.18 -26.35
CA TRP A 120 -12.64 -6.35 -25.20
C TRP A 120 -14.01 -6.89 -25.61
N ARG A 121 -14.66 -6.26 -26.60
CA ARG A 121 -15.95 -6.71 -27.16
C ARG A 121 -15.89 -8.10 -27.78
N ALA A 122 -14.70 -8.50 -28.28
CA ALA A 122 -14.47 -9.84 -28.80
C ALA A 122 -14.25 -10.92 -27.72
N GLY A 123 -14.33 -10.56 -26.43
CA GLY A 123 -14.24 -11.50 -25.29
C GLY A 123 -12.99 -11.32 -24.42
N GLY A 124 -12.09 -10.40 -24.74
CA GLY A 124 -10.90 -10.12 -23.94
C GLY A 124 -11.19 -9.27 -22.71
N SER A 125 -11.40 -9.85 -21.53
CA SER A 125 -11.77 -9.05 -20.34
C SER A 125 -10.87 -9.27 -19.12
N GLY A 126 -10.85 -8.25 -18.25
CA GLY A 126 -10.27 -8.28 -16.89
C GLY A 126 -8.74 -8.39 -16.78
N THR A 127 -8.02 -8.84 -17.81
CA THR A 127 -6.56 -9.02 -17.77
C THR A 127 -5.91 -8.77 -19.13
N TYR A 128 -4.62 -8.40 -19.13
CA TYR A 128 -3.83 -8.32 -20.36
C TYR A 128 -3.74 -9.66 -21.08
N THR A 129 -3.61 -10.77 -20.36
CA THR A 129 -3.57 -12.11 -20.95
C THR A 129 -4.86 -12.41 -21.72
N SER A 130 -6.02 -12.02 -21.20
CA SER A 130 -7.29 -12.18 -21.93
C SER A 130 -7.37 -11.26 -23.14
N LEU A 131 -7.02 -9.97 -22.98
CA LEU A 131 -7.01 -9.01 -24.09
C LEU A 131 -6.11 -9.45 -25.25
N LEU A 132 -4.92 -9.95 -24.94
CA LEU A 132 -3.94 -10.41 -25.93
C LEU A 132 -4.43 -11.57 -26.81
N LYS A 133 -5.46 -12.32 -26.39
CA LYS A 133 -6.06 -13.37 -27.24
C LYS A 133 -6.86 -12.79 -28.41
N HIS A 134 -7.40 -11.59 -28.25
CA HIS A 134 -8.30 -10.96 -29.22
C HIS A 134 -7.71 -9.70 -29.86
N ALA A 135 -6.69 -9.09 -29.23
CA ALA A 135 -6.03 -7.90 -29.73
C ALA A 135 -5.37 -8.13 -31.09
N LYS A 136 -5.69 -7.25 -32.04
CA LYS A 136 -5.14 -7.21 -33.40
C LYS A 136 -4.11 -6.08 -33.53
N GLY A 137 -3.24 -6.19 -34.52
CA GLY A 137 -2.17 -5.22 -34.77
C GLY A 137 -0.95 -5.45 -33.88
N GLU A 138 0.23 -5.45 -34.49
CA GLU A 138 1.48 -5.77 -33.81
C GLU A 138 1.82 -4.75 -32.71
N SER A 139 1.63 -3.45 -32.99
CA SER A 139 1.92 -2.37 -32.05
C SER A 139 1.06 -2.42 -30.77
N VAL A 140 -0.24 -2.67 -30.91
CA VAL A 140 -1.18 -2.77 -29.78
C VAL A 140 -0.90 -4.03 -28.97
N ARG A 141 -0.69 -5.18 -29.63
CA ARG A 141 -0.31 -6.41 -28.95
C ARG A 141 1.00 -6.24 -28.17
N LYS A 142 1.99 -5.58 -28.77
CA LYS A 142 3.24 -5.25 -28.10
C LYS A 142 3.02 -4.33 -26.90
N LEU A 143 2.20 -3.28 -27.01
CA LEU A 143 1.89 -2.39 -25.89
C LEU A 143 1.23 -3.15 -24.72
N LEU A 144 0.26 -4.01 -24.98
CA LEU A 144 -0.42 -4.80 -23.96
C LEU A 144 0.52 -5.83 -23.31
N ALA A 145 1.35 -6.50 -24.11
CA ALA A 145 2.36 -7.43 -23.60
C ALA A 145 3.41 -6.72 -22.74
N ASP A 146 3.96 -5.60 -23.22
CA ASP A 146 4.91 -4.78 -22.48
C ASP A 146 4.28 -4.30 -21.15
N SER A 147 3.01 -3.85 -21.18
CA SER A 147 2.31 -3.39 -19.97
C SER A 147 2.16 -4.52 -18.94
N ARG A 148 1.76 -5.72 -19.38
CA ARG A 148 1.69 -6.92 -18.54
C ARG A 148 3.03 -7.24 -17.91
N ASP A 149 4.08 -7.31 -18.73
CA ASP A 149 5.39 -7.78 -18.31
C ASP A 149 6.08 -6.77 -17.37
N GLN A 150 5.76 -5.48 -17.51
CA GLN A 150 6.21 -4.43 -16.61
C GLN A 150 5.43 -4.37 -15.28
N GLY A 151 4.47 -5.27 -15.06
CA GLY A 151 3.74 -5.38 -13.80
C GLY A 151 2.55 -4.43 -13.67
N TYR A 152 1.96 -3.99 -14.78
CA TYR A 152 0.70 -3.25 -14.76
C TYR A 152 -0.50 -4.20 -14.91
N ALA A 153 -1.67 -3.70 -14.53
CA ALA A 153 -2.98 -4.25 -14.84
C ALA A 153 -3.71 -3.29 -15.79
N VAL A 154 -4.75 -3.80 -16.46
CA VAL A 154 -5.67 -2.99 -17.26
C VAL A 154 -6.87 -2.65 -16.40
N ALA A 155 -7.24 -1.38 -16.37
CA ALA A 155 -8.47 -0.90 -15.76
C ALA A 155 -9.31 -0.20 -16.83
N THR A 156 -10.61 -0.08 -16.55
CA THR A 156 -11.55 0.61 -17.44
C THR A 156 -12.58 1.40 -16.65
N ALA A 157 -12.90 2.59 -17.16
CA ALA A 157 -13.95 3.47 -16.68
C ALA A 157 -14.49 4.23 -17.90
N GLU A 158 -15.82 4.40 -17.98
CA GLU A 158 -16.48 5.20 -19.04
C GLU A 158 -16.08 4.80 -20.48
N GLY A 159 -15.81 3.51 -20.71
CA GLY A 159 -15.41 2.99 -22.03
C GLY A 159 -13.95 3.28 -22.41
N MET A 160 -13.18 3.89 -21.50
CA MET A 160 -11.74 4.11 -21.66
C MET A 160 -10.94 3.02 -20.94
N PHE A 161 -9.76 2.73 -21.45
CA PHE A 161 -8.82 1.74 -20.90
C PHE A 161 -7.53 2.42 -20.48
N PHE A 162 -7.07 2.13 -19.27
CA PHE A 162 -5.86 2.73 -18.72
C PHE A 162 -5.03 1.71 -17.94
N PRO A 163 -3.70 1.84 -17.97
CA PRO A 163 -2.83 1.05 -17.12
C PRO A 163 -2.94 1.53 -15.67
N VAL A 164 -2.87 0.58 -14.74
CA VAL A 164 -2.68 0.81 -13.30
C VAL A 164 -1.64 -0.16 -12.77
N ILE A 165 -1.00 0.14 -11.63
CA ILE A 165 -0.07 -0.82 -11.02
C ILE A 165 -0.82 -2.10 -10.64
N ASN A 166 -0.28 -3.27 -10.99
CA ASN A 166 -0.86 -4.56 -10.62
C ASN A 166 -0.48 -4.94 -9.18
N TYR A 167 -1.06 -4.28 -8.18
CA TYR A 167 -0.83 -4.66 -6.78
C TYR A 167 -1.16 -6.12 -6.46
N PRO A 168 -2.14 -6.79 -7.10
CA PRO A 168 -2.31 -8.24 -6.95
C PRO A 168 -1.06 -9.06 -7.33
N LEU A 169 -0.22 -8.60 -8.26
CA LEU A 169 1.06 -9.27 -8.59
C LEU A 169 2.06 -9.20 -7.43
N TYR A 170 2.01 -8.14 -6.61
CA TYR A 170 2.91 -7.98 -5.44
C TYR A 170 2.62 -9.00 -4.34
N GLU A 171 1.42 -9.58 -4.31
CA GLU A 171 1.08 -10.63 -3.34
C GLU A 171 1.90 -11.91 -3.52
N ASN A 172 2.47 -12.13 -4.72
CA ASN A 172 3.44 -13.21 -4.95
C ASN A 172 4.69 -13.07 -4.06
N TRP A 173 4.94 -11.87 -3.54
CA TRP A 173 6.09 -11.55 -2.71
C TRP A 173 5.73 -11.39 -1.23
N LYS A 174 4.45 -11.56 -0.86
CA LYS A 174 3.96 -11.27 0.50
C LYS A 174 4.74 -12.01 1.59
N SER A 175 5.09 -13.28 1.38
CA SER A 175 5.82 -14.07 2.38
C SER A 175 7.29 -13.69 2.51
N ARG A 176 7.79 -12.78 1.68
CA ARG A 176 9.19 -12.33 1.65
C ARG A 176 9.37 -10.93 2.20
N VAL A 177 8.33 -10.11 2.23
CA VAL A 177 8.39 -8.71 2.70
C VAL A 177 7.99 -8.58 4.17
N THR A 178 8.31 -7.45 4.78
CA THR A 178 7.95 -7.13 6.17
C THR A 178 6.44 -7.01 6.35
N ALA A 179 5.95 -7.24 7.58
CA ALA A 179 4.52 -7.32 7.87
C ALA A 179 3.74 -6.04 7.51
N ASP A 180 4.36 -4.86 7.65
CA ASP A 180 3.77 -3.60 7.18
C ASP A 180 3.55 -3.63 5.67
N ILE A 181 4.58 -4.01 4.89
CA ILE A 181 4.48 -4.04 3.44
C ILE A 181 3.50 -5.13 2.95
N GLN A 182 3.37 -6.24 3.68
CA GLN A 182 2.31 -7.24 3.40
C GLN A 182 0.91 -6.63 3.50
N LEU A 183 0.62 -5.91 4.58
CA LEU A 183 -0.68 -5.27 4.80
C LEU A 183 -0.91 -4.12 3.81
N TYR A 184 0.11 -3.32 3.53
CA TYR A 184 0.05 -2.28 2.50
C TYR A 184 -0.30 -2.86 1.12
N VAL A 185 0.41 -3.91 0.68
CA VAL A 185 0.14 -4.58 -0.60
C VAL A 185 -1.28 -5.12 -0.64
N LYS A 186 -1.78 -5.72 0.45
CA LYS A 186 -3.16 -6.19 0.53
C LYS A 186 -4.16 -5.05 0.32
N LEU A 187 -4.01 -3.93 1.03
CA LEU A 187 -4.89 -2.77 0.90
C LEU A 187 -4.96 -2.26 -0.54
N MET A 188 -3.80 -2.18 -1.21
CA MET A 188 -3.71 -1.71 -2.59
C MET A 188 -4.23 -2.74 -3.61
N ALA A 189 -4.01 -4.04 -3.35
CA ALA A 189 -4.50 -5.12 -4.21
C ALA A 189 -6.02 -5.24 -4.15
N ASP A 190 -6.64 -5.05 -2.98
CA ASP A 190 -8.09 -5.08 -2.81
C ASP A 190 -8.76 -3.93 -3.59
N GLU A 191 -8.12 -2.75 -3.66
CA GLU A 191 -8.59 -1.64 -4.50
C GLU A 191 -8.53 -1.96 -6.00
N VAL A 192 -7.44 -2.59 -6.47
CA VAL A 192 -7.30 -2.94 -7.89
C VAL A 192 -8.33 -4.01 -8.29
N ARG A 193 -8.58 -5.01 -7.44
CA ARG A 193 -9.55 -6.08 -7.72
C ARG A 193 -10.98 -5.57 -7.72
N LYS A 194 -11.30 -4.72 -6.76
CA LYS A 194 -12.63 -4.19 -6.56
C LYS A 194 -12.49 -2.70 -6.18
N PRO A 195 -12.51 -1.80 -7.17
CA PRO A 195 -12.39 -0.37 -6.93
C PRO A 195 -13.44 0.11 -5.92
N THR A 196 -13.08 1.07 -5.07
CA THR A 196 -14.03 1.67 -4.13
C THR A 196 -15.04 2.55 -4.88
N LEU A 197 -14.56 3.27 -5.90
CA LEU A 197 -15.35 4.22 -6.68
C LEU A 197 -15.25 3.93 -8.18
N ARG A 198 -16.32 4.25 -8.89
CA ARG A 198 -16.35 4.40 -10.35
C ARG A 198 -17.38 5.45 -10.71
N ASP A 199 -17.03 6.35 -11.64
CA ASP A 199 -17.93 7.45 -12.07
C ASP A 199 -18.55 8.17 -10.86
N ALA A 200 -17.69 8.66 -9.96
CA ALA A 200 -18.07 9.34 -8.72
C ALA A 200 -19.12 8.64 -7.83
N GLY A 201 -19.33 7.33 -7.99
CA GLY A 201 -20.24 6.49 -7.21
C GLY A 201 -19.50 5.37 -6.50
N LEU A 202 -20.00 4.96 -5.33
CA LEU A 202 -19.47 3.79 -4.63
C LEU A 202 -19.88 2.53 -5.41
N VAL A 203 -18.90 1.69 -5.73
CA VAL A 203 -19.14 0.39 -6.40
C VAL A 203 -18.89 -0.81 -5.49
N ILE A 204 -18.69 -0.53 -4.20
CA ILE A 204 -18.69 -1.49 -3.10
C ILE A 204 -19.79 -1.13 -2.11
N GLY A 205 -20.24 -2.11 -1.31
CA GLY A 205 -21.22 -1.85 -0.26
C GLY A 205 -20.61 -1.12 0.94
N TRP A 206 -21.45 -0.43 1.71
CA TRP A 206 -21.04 0.36 2.88
C TRP A 206 -20.28 -0.44 3.96
N GLY A 207 -20.65 -1.70 4.17
CA GLY A 207 -19.92 -2.57 5.11
C GLY A 207 -18.49 -2.89 4.63
N GLU A 208 -18.28 -3.04 3.33
CA GLU A 208 -16.95 -3.23 2.77
C GLU A 208 -16.13 -1.94 2.82
N LEU A 209 -16.76 -0.79 2.55
CA LEU A 209 -16.12 0.52 2.71
C LEU A 209 -15.61 0.71 4.15
N LEU A 210 -16.47 0.45 5.15
CA LEU A 210 -16.09 0.50 6.56
C LEU A 210 -14.95 -0.47 6.88
N GLN A 211 -14.99 -1.70 6.37
CA GLN A 211 -13.92 -2.67 6.61
C GLN A 211 -12.57 -2.21 6.02
N ARG A 212 -12.57 -1.65 4.80
CA ARG A 212 -11.35 -1.09 4.19
C ARG A 212 -10.77 0.05 5.01
N ASP A 213 -11.63 0.88 5.58
CA ASP A 213 -11.23 2.00 6.43
C ASP A 213 -10.65 1.50 7.78
N LEU A 214 -11.23 0.45 8.36
CA LEU A 214 -10.70 -0.24 9.54
C LEU A 214 -9.35 -0.92 9.26
N ASP A 215 -9.17 -1.53 8.09
CA ASP A 215 -7.91 -2.15 7.70
C ASP A 215 -6.81 -1.08 7.52
N ALA A 216 -7.15 0.09 6.98
CA ALA A 216 -6.24 1.22 6.88
C ALA A 216 -5.91 1.81 8.27
N GLU A 217 -6.90 1.98 9.15
CA GLU A 217 -6.68 2.39 10.55
C GLU A 217 -5.74 1.43 11.27
N LYS A 218 -5.98 0.12 11.14
CA LYS A 218 -5.12 -0.92 11.72
C LYS A 218 -3.68 -0.76 11.28
N PHE A 219 -3.44 -0.54 10.00
CA PHE A 219 -2.09 -0.29 9.48
C PHE A 219 -1.45 0.93 10.16
N LEU A 220 -2.18 2.05 10.25
CA LEU A 220 -1.66 3.29 10.83
C LEU A 220 -1.37 3.16 12.33
N LEU A 221 -2.20 2.41 13.06
CA LEU A 221 -1.97 2.16 14.48
C LEU A 221 -0.75 1.26 14.72
N GLN A 222 -0.58 0.23 13.89
CA GLN A 222 0.48 -0.78 14.07
C GLN A 222 1.84 -0.37 13.50
N TYR A 223 1.87 0.39 12.40
CA TYR A 223 3.09 0.62 11.61
C TYR A 223 3.42 2.10 11.40
N ARG A 224 3.52 2.85 12.50
CA ARG A 224 3.83 4.29 12.51
C ARG A 224 5.16 4.67 11.83
N SER A 225 6.12 3.75 11.80
CA SER A 225 7.43 3.93 11.18
C SER A 225 7.53 3.38 9.75
N SER A 226 6.43 2.87 9.18
CA SER A 226 6.46 2.31 7.82
C SER A 226 6.74 3.40 6.79
N ASN A 227 7.51 3.05 5.76
CA ASN A 227 7.71 3.87 4.56
C ASN A 227 6.40 4.15 3.81
N ARG A 228 5.31 3.43 4.10
CA ARG A 228 3.99 3.61 3.49
C ARG A 228 2.96 4.26 4.42
N TYR A 229 3.37 4.71 5.61
CA TYR A 229 2.48 5.41 6.54
C TYR A 229 1.73 6.58 5.89
N LYS A 230 2.45 7.48 5.21
CA LYS A 230 1.83 8.65 4.56
C LYS A 230 0.80 8.24 3.50
N ALA A 231 1.14 7.31 2.61
CA ALA A 231 0.25 6.86 1.54
C ALA A 231 -1.03 6.19 2.11
N VAL A 232 -0.88 5.36 3.15
CA VAL A 232 -2.04 4.74 3.80
C VAL A 232 -2.85 5.78 4.58
N SER A 233 -2.22 6.80 5.15
CA SER A 233 -2.91 7.89 5.84
C SER A 233 -3.77 8.70 4.87
N GLU A 234 -3.25 9.06 3.71
CA GLU A 234 -4.02 9.76 2.67
C GLU A 234 -5.22 8.93 2.21
N ARG A 235 -5.01 7.62 2.01
CA ARG A 235 -6.08 6.68 1.66
C ARG A 235 -7.14 6.56 2.77
N TYR A 236 -6.70 6.49 4.03
CA TYR A 236 -7.58 6.45 5.20
C TYR A 236 -8.45 7.70 5.28
N GLU A 237 -7.91 8.89 5.02
CA GLU A 237 -8.72 10.13 4.97
C GLU A 237 -9.73 10.13 3.82
N GLN A 238 -9.37 9.60 2.65
CA GLN A 238 -10.30 9.46 1.51
C GLN A 238 -11.43 8.47 1.83
N LEU A 239 -11.10 7.28 2.37
CA LEU A 239 -12.10 6.28 2.75
C LEU A 239 -13.04 6.82 3.83
N LYS A 240 -12.51 7.48 4.87
CA LYS A 240 -13.34 8.15 5.87
C LYS A 240 -14.25 9.21 5.28
N THR A 241 -13.76 10.01 4.33
CA THR A 241 -14.61 11.00 3.65
C THR A 241 -15.80 10.31 3.00
N HIS A 242 -15.57 9.22 2.27
CA HIS A 242 -16.66 8.44 1.70
C HIS A 242 -17.54 7.76 2.75
N LEU A 243 -16.98 7.32 3.88
CA LEU A 243 -17.74 6.71 4.96
C LEU A 243 -18.74 7.70 5.59
N PHE A 244 -18.36 8.96 5.77
CA PHE A 244 -19.18 9.95 6.46
C PHE A 244 -20.01 10.87 5.55
N TYR A 245 -19.71 10.92 4.25
CA TYR A 245 -20.43 11.75 3.28
C TYR A 245 -20.95 10.98 2.07
N GLY A 246 -20.42 9.80 1.79
CA GLY A 246 -20.65 9.07 0.55
C GLY A 246 -19.84 9.65 -0.61
N SER A 247 -20.42 9.52 -1.79
CA SER A 247 -19.90 10.03 -3.05
C SER A 247 -21.02 10.74 -3.81
N ASN A 248 -20.70 11.44 -4.91
CA ASN A 248 -21.72 12.23 -5.62
C ASN A 248 -22.86 11.36 -6.15
N ASN A 249 -22.54 10.21 -6.72
CA ASN A 249 -23.55 9.29 -7.29
C ASN A 249 -24.02 8.24 -6.29
N THR A 250 -23.48 8.25 -5.06
CA THR A 250 -23.91 7.37 -3.96
C THR A 250 -23.73 8.12 -2.65
N PRO A 251 -24.55 9.15 -2.37
CA PRO A 251 -24.40 9.98 -1.18
C PRO A 251 -24.81 9.19 0.07
N LEU A 252 -24.19 9.47 1.22
CA LEU A 252 -24.60 8.83 2.47
C LEU A 252 -26.00 9.28 2.91
N PHE A 253 -26.33 10.54 2.63
CA PHE A 253 -27.66 11.09 2.85
C PHE A 253 -28.29 11.41 1.50
N ASP A 254 -29.47 10.86 1.27
CA ASP A 254 -30.23 11.09 0.05
C ASP A 254 -30.45 12.59 -0.20
N TYR A 255 -30.30 13.03 -1.45
CA TYR A 255 -30.31 14.46 -1.76
C TYR A 255 -31.68 15.11 -1.53
N ASP A 256 -32.77 14.38 -1.72
CA ASP A 256 -34.13 14.92 -1.63
C ASP A 256 -34.69 14.77 -0.23
N THR A 257 -34.70 13.54 0.28
CA THR A 257 -35.30 13.18 1.57
C THR A 257 -34.40 13.51 2.75
N LYS A 258 -33.11 13.75 2.50
CA LYS A 258 -32.05 13.95 3.51
C LYS A 258 -31.88 12.75 4.44
N LYS A 259 -32.48 11.60 4.15
CA LYS A 259 -32.37 10.41 4.99
C LYS A 259 -31.05 9.70 4.73
N ILE A 260 -30.46 9.17 5.79
CA ILE A 260 -29.30 8.28 5.69
C ILE A 260 -29.66 7.04 4.87
N ASP A 261 -28.72 6.61 4.05
CA ASP A 261 -28.80 5.34 3.32
C ASP A 261 -29.05 4.18 4.29
N ALA A 262 -30.05 3.36 3.99
CA ALA A 262 -30.49 2.28 4.88
C ALA A 262 -29.45 1.16 5.00
N GLU A 263 -28.70 0.88 3.93
CA GLU A 263 -27.65 -0.13 3.93
C GLU A 263 -26.44 0.36 4.73
N ALA A 264 -26.08 1.65 4.62
CA ALA A 264 -25.06 2.28 5.44
C ALA A 264 -25.43 2.21 6.93
N LEU A 265 -26.65 2.63 7.27
CA LEU A 265 -27.16 2.61 8.64
C LEU A 265 -27.10 1.20 9.24
N ALA A 266 -27.54 0.19 8.47
CA ALA A 266 -27.50 -1.21 8.89
C ALA A 266 -26.06 -1.71 9.09
N ALA A 267 -25.15 -1.43 8.16
CA ALA A 267 -23.75 -1.82 8.24
C ALA A 267 -23.05 -1.20 9.45
N TYR A 268 -23.29 0.09 9.72
CA TYR A 268 -22.66 0.80 10.83
C TYR A 268 -23.18 0.30 12.18
N LYS A 269 -24.50 0.12 12.31
CA LYS A 269 -25.11 -0.44 13.52
C LYS A 269 -24.57 -1.84 13.81
N LYS A 270 -24.48 -2.68 12.78
CA LYS A 270 -23.91 -4.03 12.92
C LYS A 270 -22.46 -3.96 13.40
N ALA A 271 -21.61 -3.16 12.79
CA ALA A 271 -20.20 -3.06 13.17
C ALA A 271 -20.01 -2.56 14.61
N VAL A 272 -20.82 -1.59 15.06
CA VAL A 272 -20.79 -1.10 16.43
C VAL A 272 -21.28 -2.14 17.44
N ALA A 273 -22.34 -2.89 17.10
CA ALA A 273 -22.86 -3.97 17.94
C ALA A 273 -21.87 -5.14 18.08
N ASP A 274 -21.24 -5.54 16.97
CA ASP A 274 -20.21 -6.58 16.95
C ASP A 274 -19.03 -6.14 17.85
N ALA A 275 -18.53 -4.90 17.68
CA ALA A 275 -17.43 -4.36 18.47
C ALA A 275 -17.76 -4.23 19.97
N ALA A 276 -19.00 -3.92 20.32
CA ALA A 276 -19.46 -3.92 21.70
C ALA A 276 -19.44 -5.33 22.31
N SER A 277 -19.91 -6.32 21.55
CA SER A 277 -19.97 -7.72 21.98
C SER A 277 -18.58 -8.33 22.18
N SER A 278 -17.61 -7.97 21.33
CA SER A 278 -16.23 -8.44 21.41
C SER A 278 -15.29 -7.53 22.20
N SER A 279 -15.78 -6.42 22.77
CA SER A 279 -14.95 -5.39 23.44
C SER A 279 -13.77 -4.89 22.59
N SER A 280 -13.98 -4.75 21.28
CA SER A 280 -12.92 -4.47 20.28
C SER A 280 -13.09 -3.13 19.58
N PHE A 281 -13.50 -2.09 20.31
CA PHE A 281 -13.65 -0.74 19.75
C PHE A 281 -12.31 -0.16 19.29
N THR A 282 -12.27 0.24 18.02
CA THR A 282 -11.20 1.07 17.47
C THR A 282 -11.61 2.56 17.48
N PRO A 283 -10.67 3.52 17.32
CA PRO A 283 -11.02 4.93 17.23
C PRO A 283 -12.05 5.24 16.14
N LEU A 284 -11.96 4.61 14.96
CA LEU A 284 -12.95 4.74 13.89
C LEU A 284 -14.32 4.22 14.33
N LEU A 285 -14.40 3.03 14.94
CA LEU A 285 -15.68 2.49 15.42
C LEU A 285 -16.31 3.34 16.53
N MET A 286 -15.50 3.93 17.40
CA MET A 286 -15.99 4.92 18.37
C MET A 286 -16.57 6.15 17.67
N LYS A 287 -15.92 6.64 16.61
CA LYS A 287 -16.41 7.75 15.80
C LYS A 287 -17.72 7.39 15.09
N VAL A 288 -17.83 6.20 14.48
CA VAL A 288 -19.06 5.68 13.87
C VAL A 288 -20.18 5.55 14.90
N LYS A 289 -19.90 5.02 16.10
CA LYS A 289 -20.87 4.97 17.20
C LYS A 289 -21.39 6.37 17.57
N ASN A 290 -20.50 7.34 17.71
CA ASN A 290 -20.89 8.71 18.03
C ASN A 290 -21.69 9.38 16.91
N PHE A 291 -21.33 9.10 15.64
CA PHE A 291 -22.09 9.54 14.48
C PHE A 291 -23.52 9.00 14.50
N LEU A 292 -23.68 7.68 14.73
CA LEU A 292 -24.99 7.03 14.81
C LEU A 292 -25.87 7.67 15.89
N THR A 293 -25.33 7.99 17.08
CA THR A 293 -26.08 8.69 18.13
C THR A 293 -26.66 10.03 17.65
N VAL A 294 -25.88 10.80 16.88
CA VAL A 294 -26.35 12.10 16.35
C VAL A 294 -27.37 11.90 15.24
N VAL A 295 -27.16 10.94 14.34
CA VAL A 295 -28.09 10.60 13.27
C VAL A 295 -29.43 10.12 13.83
N GLU A 296 -29.42 9.27 14.86
CA GLU A 296 -30.63 8.74 15.51
C GLU A 296 -31.43 9.83 16.23
N ARG A 297 -30.76 10.75 16.93
CA ARG A 297 -31.41 11.92 17.55
C ARG A 297 -32.09 12.83 16.53
N ASN A 298 -31.67 12.77 15.27
CA ASN A 298 -32.19 13.57 14.17
C ASN A 298 -33.07 12.74 13.22
N ASP A 299 -33.69 11.66 13.71
CA ASP A 299 -34.59 10.78 12.94
C ASP A 299 -33.99 10.25 11.63
N GLY A 300 -32.67 10.03 11.62
CA GLY A 300 -31.95 9.55 10.44
C GLY A 300 -31.72 10.63 9.36
N LYS A 301 -31.96 11.91 9.64
CA LYS A 301 -31.90 12.99 8.64
C LYS A 301 -30.65 13.86 8.75
N TYR A 302 -30.19 14.36 7.61
CA TYR A 302 -29.12 15.36 7.50
C TYR A 302 -29.63 16.75 7.91
N THR A 303 -29.61 17.02 9.20
CA THR A 303 -29.97 18.32 9.82
C THR A 303 -28.73 19.18 10.08
N ASP A 304 -28.91 20.41 10.56
CA ASP A 304 -27.81 21.29 10.97
C ASP A 304 -26.96 20.68 12.10
N ASP A 305 -27.56 19.90 12.99
CA ASP A 305 -26.88 19.15 14.04
C ASP A 305 -25.92 18.10 13.47
N VAL A 306 -26.41 17.31 12.50
CA VAL A 306 -25.61 16.29 11.81
C VAL A 306 -24.51 16.95 11.00
N LYS A 307 -24.82 18.01 10.25
CA LYS A 307 -23.86 18.80 9.48
C LYS A 307 -22.76 19.38 10.38
N LYS A 308 -23.13 19.95 11.52
CA LYS A 308 -22.17 20.49 12.50
C LYS A 308 -21.27 19.39 13.03
N TRP A 309 -21.83 18.25 13.42
CA TRP A 309 -21.03 17.11 13.87
C TRP A 309 -20.02 16.68 12.81
N LEU A 310 -20.46 16.52 11.57
CA LEU A 310 -19.61 16.12 10.43
C LEU A 310 -18.47 17.12 10.22
N SER A 311 -18.77 18.43 10.16
CA SER A 311 -17.75 19.47 9.96
C SER A 311 -16.65 19.51 11.04
N VAL A 312 -16.95 19.06 12.26
CA VAL A 312 -16.00 19.08 13.38
C VAL A 312 -15.29 17.74 13.54
N GLN A 313 -16.01 16.63 13.39
CA GLN A 313 -15.54 15.29 13.75
C GLN A 313 -15.04 14.49 12.54
N ALA A 314 -15.49 14.83 11.34
CA ALA A 314 -15.09 14.21 10.08
C ALA A 314 -14.88 15.28 8.99
N PRO A 315 -14.06 16.32 9.21
CA PRO A 315 -13.88 17.36 8.20
C PRO A 315 -13.33 16.75 6.90
N THR A 316 -13.90 17.14 5.77
CA THR A 316 -13.29 16.87 4.46
C THR A 316 -12.03 17.74 4.35
N GLY A 317 -10.88 17.14 4.03
CA GLY A 317 -9.68 17.91 3.72
C GLY A 317 -9.99 18.92 2.61
N ALA A 318 -9.66 20.19 2.84
CA ALA A 318 -9.74 21.24 1.83
C ALA A 318 -8.70 21.04 0.72
#